data_AF-M8CIW7-F1
#
_entry.id   AF-M8CIW7-F1
#
_cell.length_a   1.000
_cell.length_b   1.000
_cell.length_c   1.000
_cell.angle_alpha   90.00
_cell.angle_beta   90.00
_cell.angle_gamma   90.00
#
_symmetry.space_group_name_H-M   'P 1'
#
loop_
_entity.id
_entity.type
_entity.pdbx_description
1 polymer ?
#
loop_
_entity_poly.entity_id
_entity_poly.type
_entity_poly.pdbx_seq_one_letter_code
_entity_poly.pdbx_strand_id
1 'polypeptide(L)'
;MMIPLLFQLPSGNCSEQRTAWWYHIIVVTIMNHGHIAKLARIALQAAAAASVTHPSPTATVGSRESSMSEQGAGQGTKEQSPAELELELETDHPALPPPLARGGSASEVLAILPSYTGKTVLELGAGVGLFTGELAKEASHVIALEFIDNMIKKNEEINGHIHKNITFMCADVTSPELKIEDNSIDLVFSNWLLMQLNDEEVEKLIGRMVKWLKPGGHIFIRESCSHQSGDSKRKVNPTNYREPRFCTKVFKECHSYDQEGNSFELSLVTFKCIGAYVKSKRNQICWLWEKVKCTEDKGFQRFLDNVQYKSTGILRYERVFGEGYVSTGGFETTKEFVDKLDLKAGQKVLDVGCGIGGGDFYMAETYDVHVLGIDLSINMVSFAIERAIGRSCSVEFEVADCTTKEYAENTFDVIYCRDTILHIQDKPALFRNFFKWLKPGGKVLISDYCRSPGTPSEEFAAYIKQRGYDLHDVKTYGKMLEDAGFHDVVAEDRTDQFLRVLERELGETEKNKEAFLADFTQEDYDDIVNGWSAKLKRSSAGEQKWGLFIATK
;
A
#
# COMPACT_ATOMS: atom_id res chain seq x y z
N MET A 1 53.40 -12.46 -8.78
CA MET A 1 54.56 -12.18 -7.91
C MET A 1 55.21 -10.87 -8.37
N MET A 2 54.85 -9.74 -7.76
CA MET A 2 55.69 -8.54 -7.60
C MET A 2 54.98 -7.58 -6.63
N ILE A 3 55.76 -6.81 -5.88
CA ILE A 3 55.35 -5.99 -4.72
C ILE A 3 55.18 -4.52 -5.17
N PRO A 4 54.27 -3.72 -4.57
CA PRO A 4 53.97 -2.36 -5.02
C PRO A 4 55.04 -1.34 -4.59
N LEU A 5 55.14 -0.25 -5.34
CA LEU A 5 55.98 0.90 -5.02
C LEU A 5 55.14 1.99 -4.36
N LEU A 6 55.43 2.28 -3.08
CA LEU A 6 54.87 3.42 -2.38
C LEU A 6 55.43 4.73 -2.96
N PHE A 7 54.57 5.75 -3.04
CA PHE A 7 54.97 7.15 -2.95
C PHE A 7 54.20 7.82 -1.80
N GLN A 8 54.88 8.73 -1.10
CA GLN A 8 54.43 9.29 0.17
C GLN A 8 54.73 10.80 0.21
N LEU A 9 53.90 11.54 0.97
CA LEU A 9 54.05 12.96 1.37
C LEU A 9 53.64 14.04 0.32
N PRO A 10 53.27 15.28 0.75
CA PRO A 10 53.13 15.78 2.12
C PRO A 10 51.71 16.32 2.47
N SER A 11 51.53 16.67 3.75
CA SER A 11 50.34 17.32 4.33
C SER A 11 50.20 18.81 3.93
N GLY A 12 48.99 19.22 3.52
CA GLY A 12 48.62 20.60 3.20
C GLY A 12 47.09 20.79 3.22
N ASN A 13 46.62 22.04 3.31
CA ASN A 13 45.25 22.36 3.77
C ASN A 13 44.07 21.93 2.87
N CYS A 14 42.93 21.75 3.52
CA CYS A 14 41.69 21.22 2.94
C CYS A 14 40.79 22.33 2.37
N SER A 15 40.47 22.27 1.07
CA SER A 15 39.18 22.67 0.46
C SER A 15 39.24 22.66 -1.09
N GLU A 16 40.34 23.06 -1.71
CA GLU A 16 40.41 23.25 -3.18
C GLU A 16 40.79 22.02 -4.01
N GLN A 17 41.23 20.90 -3.40
CA GLN A 17 41.65 19.71 -4.16
C GLN A 17 40.53 18.74 -4.56
N ARG A 18 39.29 18.90 -4.05
CA ARG A 18 38.17 17.98 -4.41
C ARG A 18 37.43 18.36 -5.69
N THR A 19 37.48 19.63 -6.11
CA THR A 19 36.90 20.11 -7.38
C THR A 19 37.71 19.67 -8.61
N ALA A 20 39.03 19.45 -8.47
CA ALA A 20 39.89 18.99 -9.57
C ALA A 20 39.67 17.51 -9.96
N TRP A 21 39.27 16.65 -9.03
CA TRP A 21 39.08 15.21 -9.29
C TRP A 21 37.83 14.87 -10.10
N TRP A 22 36.75 15.65 -9.96
CA TRP A 22 35.51 15.43 -10.72
C TRP A 22 35.66 15.76 -12.21
N TYR A 23 36.39 16.82 -12.56
CA TYR A 23 36.61 17.20 -13.96
C TYR A 23 37.44 16.16 -14.74
N HIS A 24 38.42 15.51 -14.10
CA HIS A 24 39.24 14.50 -14.79
C HIS A 24 38.48 13.19 -15.07
N ILE A 25 37.61 12.77 -14.15
CA ILE A 25 36.77 11.56 -14.33
C ILE A 25 35.72 11.79 -15.44
N ILE A 26 35.09 12.97 -15.48
CA ILE A 26 34.10 13.30 -16.51
C ILE A 26 34.73 13.30 -17.91
N VAL A 27 35.92 13.89 -18.08
CA VAL A 27 36.59 13.95 -19.40
C VAL A 27 37.03 12.55 -19.88
N VAL A 28 37.52 11.68 -18.98
CA VAL A 28 37.93 10.31 -19.35
C VAL A 28 36.73 9.41 -19.67
N THR A 29 35.62 9.53 -18.94
CA THR A 29 34.40 8.75 -19.21
C THR A 29 33.70 9.19 -20.50
N ILE A 30 33.70 10.48 -20.84
CA ILE A 30 33.10 10.98 -22.09
C ILE A 30 33.89 10.51 -23.33
N MET A 31 35.23 10.43 -23.27
CA MET A 31 36.02 9.96 -24.42
C MET A 31 35.85 8.46 -24.73
N ASN A 32 35.60 7.61 -23.72
CA ASN A 32 35.48 6.16 -23.94
C ASN A 32 34.13 5.72 -24.54
N HIS A 33 33.02 6.43 -24.27
CA HIS A 33 31.71 6.05 -24.82
C HIS A 33 31.52 6.42 -26.32
N GLY A 34 32.28 7.39 -26.84
CA GLY A 34 32.15 7.85 -28.23
C GLY A 34 32.50 6.80 -29.31
N HIS A 35 33.32 5.78 -28.97
CA HIS A 35 33.81 4.81 -29.94
C HIS A 35 32.96 3.53 -30.07
N ILE A 36 32.18 3.15 -29.04
CA ILE A 36 31.35 1.93 -29.07
C ILE A 36 30.11 2.12 -29.95
N ALA A 37 29.47 3.30 -29.89
CA ALA A 37 28.28 3.61 -30.69
C ALA A 37 28.54 3.63 -32.22
N LYS A 38 29.80 3.85 -32.65
CA LYS A 38 30.17 3.94 -34.07
C LYS A 38 30.42 2.57 -34.71
N LEU A 39 30.78 1.55 -33.93
CA LEU A 39 30.93 0.17 -34.40
C LEU A 39 29.57 -0.54 -34.55
N ALA A 40 28.63 -0.30 -33.63
CA ALA A 40 27.29 -0.91 -33.68
C ALA A 40 26.48 -0.52 -34.94
N ARG A 41 26.64 0.71 -35.46
CA ARG A 41 25.96 1.16 -36.69
C ARG A 41 26.54 0.56 -37.98
N ILE A 42 27.81 0.16 -38.00
CA ILE A 42 28.43 -0.46 -39.18
C ILE A 42 28.02 -1.94 -39.30
N ALA A 43 27.87 -2.65 -38.17
CA ALA A 43 27.41 -4.04 -38.16
C ALA A 43 25.96 -4.21 -38.67
N LEU A 44 25.08 -3.24 -38.40
CA LEU A 44 23.65 -3.32 -38.76
C LEU A 44 23.32 -2.99 -40.22
N GLN A 45 24.24 -2.39 -40.98
CA GLN A 45 24.05 -2.15 -42.42
C GLN A 45 24.59 -3.29 -43.31
N ALA A 46 25.31 -4.27 -42.76
CA ALA A 46 25.85 -5.41 -43.50
C ALA A 46 24.90 -6.63 -43.59
N ALA A 47 23.80 -6.65 -42.83
CA ALA A 47 22.91 -7.81 -42.72
C ALA A 47 21.65 -7.76 -43.59
N ALA A 48 21.41 -6.66 -44.32
CA ALA A 48 20.16 -6.41 -45.05
C ALA A 48 20.28 -6.49 -46.59
N ALA A 49 21.34 -7.12 -47.12
CA ALA A 49 21.62 -7.16 -48.57
C ALA A 49 22.15 -8.52 -49.05
N ALA A 50 21.29 -9.55 -49.08
CA ALA A 50 21.53 -10.80 -49.80
C ALA A 50 20.22 -11.51 -50.23
N SER A 51 20.09 -11.83 -51.53
CA SER A 51 19.08 -12.70 -52.21
C SER A 51 17.57 -12.32 -52.12
N VAL A 52 16.72 -12.09 -53.17
CA VAL A 52 16.49 -12.63 -54.56
C VAL A 52 15.35 -13.67 -54.61
N THR A 53 14.25 -13.62 -55.40
CA THR A 53 13.64 -12.60 -56.33
C THR A 53 12.19 -13.00 -56.77
N HIS A 54 11.33 -12.01 -57.11
CA HIS A 54 10.26 -12.03 -58.17
C HIS A 54 9.00 -12.96 -58.07
N PRO A 55 7.89 -12.71 -58.83
CA PRO A 55 7.28 -11.43 -59.29
C PRO A 55 5.71 -11.33 -59.35
N SER A 56 5.15 -10.10 -59.18
CA SER A 56 4.07 -9.43 -60.00
C SER A 56 2.64 -10.05 -60.22
N PRO A 57 1.65 -9.31 -60.82
CA PRO A 57 1.16 -7.93 -60.57
C PRO A 57 -0.40 -7.70 -60.69
N THR A 58 -0.91 -6.52 -60.27
CA THR A 58 -1.98 -5.67 -60.93
C THR A 58 -2.23 -4.40 -60.05
N ALA A 59 -2.02 -3.16 -60.50
CA ALA A 59 -2.92 -2.26 -61.28
C ALA A 59 -4.28 -1.99 -60.57
N THR A 60 -4.70 -0.77 -60.22
CA THR A 60 -4.79 0.48 -61.02
C THR A 60 -4.98 1.78 -60.18
N VAL A 61 -4.35 2.88 -60.64
CA VAL A 61 -4.89 4.25 -60.94
C VAL A 61 -5.89 4.93 -59.98
N GLY A 62 -5.59 6.19 -59.59
CA GLY A 62 -6.55 7.17 -59.07
C GLY A 62 -5.90 8.51 -58.70
N SER A 63 -6.04 9.55 -59.54
CA SER A 63 -5.36 10.86 -59.40
C SER A 63 -6.27 11.97 -58.84
N ARG A 64 -5.66 13.01 -58.25
CA ARG A 64 -5.95 14.44 -58.56
C ARG A 64 -5.02 15.43 -57.84
N GLU A 65 -4.59 16.44 -58.59
CA GLU A 65 -3.83 17.61 -58.13
C GLU A 65 -4.74 18.84 -57.90
N SER A 66 -4.24 19.83 -57.16
CA SER A 66 -4.43 21.30 -57.27
C SER A 66 -4.35 21.97 -55.88
N SER A 67 -3.78 23.16 -55.68
CA SER A 67 -2.97 24.03 -56.54
C SER A 67 -2.18 25.05 -55.69
N MET A 68 -1.16 25.68 -56.27
CA MET A 68 -0.22 26.63 -55.63
C MET A 68 -0.81 27.99 -55.27
N SER A 69 -0.16 28.71 -54.35
CA SER A 69 0.23 30.13 -54.57
C SER A 69 1.38 30.55 -53.63
N GLU A 70 2.49 31.01 -54.19
CA GLU A 70 3.63 31.63 -53.47
C GLU A 70 3.51 33.17 -53.43
N GLN A 71 4.22 33.80 -52.46
CA GLN A 71 4.98 35.07 -52.53
C GLN A 71 5.14 35.62 -51.09
N GLY A 72 6.26 36.24 -50.66
CA GLY A 72 7.54 36.53 -51.29
C GLY A 72 8.53 37.07 -50.23
N ALA A 73 9.83 37.09 -50.51
CA ALA A 73 10.87 37.36 -49.50
C ALA A 73 11.25 38.86 -49.36
N GLY A 74 11.83 39.23 -48.21
CA GLY A 74 12.48 40.52 -47.98
C GLY A 74 13.52 40.46 -46.85
N GLN A 75 14.80 40.71 -47.17
CA GLN A 75 15.92 40.73 -46.22
C GLN A 75 16.08 42.12 -45.58
N GLY A 76 16.64 42.16 -44.37
CA GLY A 76 17.12 43.38 -43.73
C GLY A 76 18.08 43.09 -42.57
N THR A 77 19.39 43.10 -42.86
CA THR A 77 20.45 42.96 -41.85
C THR A 77 20.85 44.30 -41.24
N LYS A 78 21.13 44.32 -39.94
CA LYS A 78 21.98 45.32 -39.27
C LYS A 78 22.79 44.65 -38.18
N GLU A 79 24.12 44.71 -38.32
CA GLU A 79 25.05 44.41 -37.24
C GLU A 79 25.24 45.64 -36.35
N GLN A 80 25.45 45.41 -35.04
CA GLN A 80 26.18 46.34 -34.18
C GLN A 80 26.96 45.56 -33.09
N SER A 81 27.97 46.21 -32.53
CA SER A 81 29.21 45.61 -31.99
C SER A 81 29.15 45.07 -30.55
N PRO A 82 30.12 44.23 -30.12
CA PRO A 82 30.06 43.53 -28.84
C PRO A 82 30.63 44.33 -27.65
N ALA A 83 29.83 44.46 -26.59
CA ALA A 83 30.26 44.76 -25.22
C ALA A 83 29.17 44.24 -24.25
N GLU A 84 29.54 44.03 -22.98
CA GLU A 84 28.62 43.75 -21.85
C GLU A 84 27.91 42.38 -21.89
N LEU A 85 28.68 41.33 -21.61
CA LEU A 85 28.21 40.02 -21.16
C LEU A 85 28.14 40.01 -19.62
N GLU A 86 27.06 40.52 -19.03
CA GLU A 86 26.67 40.17 -17.66
C GLU A 86 25.80 38.92 -17.69
N LEU A 87 26.18 37.91 -16.92
CA LEU A 87 25.56 36.59 -16.94
C LEU A 87 24.44 36.54 -15.87
N GLU A 88 23.23 36.94 -16.23
CA GLU A 88 22.05 36.73 -15.36
C GLU A 88 21.78 35.22 -15.24
N LEU A 89 22.13 34.67 -14.08
CA LEU A 89 21.75 33.32 -13.67
C LEU A 89 20.30 33.32 -13.20
N GLU A 90 19.35 33.23 -14.14
CA GLU A 90 17.95 32.93 -13.81
C GLU A 90 17.86 31.57 -13.08
N THR A 91 17.49 31.60 -11.80
CA THR A 91 17.25 30.40 -11.01
C THR A 91 15.89 29.80 -11.37
N ASP A 92 15.91 28.85 -12.32
CA ASP A 92 14.76 28.06 -12.82
C ASP A 92 14.18 27.16 -11.69
N HIS A 93 13.53 27.78 -10.70
CA HIS A 93 12.86 27.10 -9.59
C HIS A 93 11.61 26.37 -10.09
N PRO A 94 11.35 25.13 -9.63
CA PRO A 94 10.13 24.43 -9.99
C PRO A 94 8.91 25.16 -9.41
N ALA A 95 8.11 25.78 -10.28
CA ALA A 95 6.85 26.40 -9.90
C ALA A 95 5.94 25.38 -9.19
N LEU A 96 5.45 25.75 -8.00
CA LEU A 96 4.44 24.99 -7.27
C LEU A 96 3.20 24.78 -8.16
N PRO A 97 2.56 23.60 -8.13
CA PRO A 97 1.32 23.38 -8.85
C PRO A 97 0.21 24.34 -8.33
N PRO A 98 -0.71 24.80 -9.20
CA PRO A 98 -1.75 25.75 -8.83
C PRO A 98 -2.71 25.18 -7.76
N PRO A 99 -3.38 26.03 -6.97
CA PRO A 99 -4.07 25.64 -5.75
C PRO A 99 -5.41 24.92 -6.00
N LEU A 100 -5.34 23.64 -6.34
CA LEU A 100 -6.49 22.73 -6.31
C LEU A 100 -6.57 22.02 -4.94
N ALA A 101 -7.67 22.28 -4.22
CA ALA A 101 -8.10 21.57 -3.00
C ALA A 101 -7.18 21.60 -1.76
N ARG A 102 -6.70 22.78 -1.32
CA ARG A 102 -5.91 22.91 -0.06
C ARG A 102 -6.65 22.47 1.22
N GLY A 103 -7.98 22.57 1.27
CA GLY A 103 -8.76 22.27 2.49
C GLY A 103 -9.02 20.78 2.75
N GLY A 104 -9.31 20.00 1.69
CA GLY A 104 -9.79 18.62 1.84
C GLY A 104 -8.73 17.63 2.33
N SER A 105 -7.63 17.50 1.58
CA SER A 105 -6.59 16.51 1.92
C SER A 105 -5.86 16.82 3.22
N ALA A 106 -5.66 18.10 3.57
CA ALA A 106 -4.95 18.45 4.79
C ALA A 106 -5.80 18.09 6.04
N SER A 107 -7.10 18.41 6.00
CA SER A 107 -8.04 18.02 7.04
C SER A 107 -8.18 16.51 7.18
N GLU A 108 -8.16 15.75 6.07
CA GLU A 108 -8.19 14.29 6.12
C GLU A 108 -6.93 13.70 6.75
N VAL A 109 -5.74 14.17 6.33
CA VAL A 109 -4.45 13.71 6.88
C VAL A 109 -4.37 13.99 8.40
N LEU A 110 -4.79 15.18 8.85
CA LEU A 110 -4.82 15.51 10.27
C LEU A 110 -5.83 14.66 11.07
N ALA A 111 -6.97 14.29 10.47
CA ALA A 111 -7.98 13.44 11.11
C ALA A 111 -7.58 11.96 11.25
N ILE A 112 -6.53 11.52 10.56
CA ILE A 112 -5.94 10.17 10.71
C ILE A 112 -4.95 10.13 11.89
N LEU A 113 -4.43 11.28 12.33
CA LEU A 113 -3.45 11.33 13.40
C LEU A 113 -4.06 10.94 14.76
N PRO A 114 -3.32 10.20 15.61
CA PRO A 114 -3.71 10.00 17.01
C PRO A 114 -3.64 11.34 17.73
N SER A 115 -4.36 11.51 18.85
CA SER A 115 -4.25 12.76 19.63
C SER A 115 -2.80 13.07 20.00
N TYR A 116 -2.32 14.22 19.54
CA TYR A 116 -1.01 14.80 19.84
C TYR A 116 -1.14 16.06 20.73
N THR A 117 -2.33 16.29 21.29
CA THR A 117 -2.62 17.42 22.19
C THR A 117 -1.69 17.38 23.41
N GLY A 118 -0.92 18.46 23.63
CA GLY A 118 0.08 18.54 24.70
C GLY A 118 1.34 17.70 24.48
N LYS A 119 1.55 17.10 23.30
CA LYS A 119 2.70 16.23 22.99
C LYS A 119 3.75 16.91 22.11
N THR A 120 4.96 16.33 22.02
CA THR A 120 6.05 16.80 21.16
C THR A 120 5.96 16.16 19.77
N VAL A 121 5.88 16.99 18.73
CA VAL A 121 5.78 16.58 17.32
C VAL A 121 7.07 16.91 16.58
N LEU A 122 7.58 15.99 15.75
CA LEU A 122 8.66 16.21 14.79
C LEU A 122 8.10 16.12 13.37
N GLU A 123 7.98 17.26 12.69
CA GLU A 123 7.55 17.34 11.29
C GLU A 123 8.79 17.31 10.38
N LEU A 124 8.90 16.27 9.55
CA LEU A 124 10.01 16.05 8.63
C LEU A 124 9.58 16.37 7.19
N GLY A 125 10.33 17.22 6.50
CA GLY A 125 9.94 17.74 5.18
C GLY A 125 8.83 18.79 5.29
N ALA A 126 8.92 19.67 6.29
CA ALA A 126 7.88 20.66 6.62
C ALA A 126 7.57 21.65 5.45
N GLY A 127 8.50 21.81 4.51
CA GLY A 127 8.39 22.78 3.42
C GLY A 127 8.07 24.19 3.94
N VAL A 128 7.11 24.86 3.29
CA VAL A 128 6.60 26.19 3.68
C VAL A 128 5.57 26.18 4.82
N GLY A 129 5.34 25.02 5.46
CA GLY A 129 4.47 24.90 6.62
C GLY A 129 2.99 24.71 6.34
N LEU A 130 2.65 23.76 5.46
CA LEU A 130 1.25 23.38 5.18
C LEU A 130 0.57 22.74 6.41
N PHE A 131 1.30 21.97 7.20
CA PHE A 131 0.79 21.31 8.42
C PHE A 131 1.34 21.93 9.71
N THR A 132 2.56 22.48 9.68
CA THR A 132 3.25 23.12 10.81
C THR A 132 2.35 23.98 11.72
N GLY A 133 1.59 24.91 11.15
CA GLY A 133 0.69 25.79 11.91
C GLY A 133 -0.53 25.07 12.51
N GLU A 134 -1.06 24.04 11.83
CA GLU A 134 -2.17 23.23 12.37
C GLU A 134 -1.70 22.33 13.51
N LEU A 135 -0.56 21.64 13.33
CA LEU A 135 0.08 20.81 14.36
C LEU A 135 0.38 21.64 15.63
N ALA A 136 0.87 22.87 15.46
CA ALA A 136 1.22 23.77 16.55
C ALA A 136 0.03 24.38 17.32
N LYS A 137 -1.23 24.12 16.90
CA LYS A 137 -2.42 24.50 17.69
C LYS A 137 -2.65 23.57 18.88
N GLU A 138 -2.30 22.29 18.74
CA GLU A 138 -2.56 21.27 19.76
C GLU A 138 -1.28 20.72 20.41
N ALA A 139 -0.18 20.62 19.67
CA ALA A 139 1.10 20.13 20.19
C ALA A 139 1.67 21.05 21.27
N SER A 140 2.30 20.48 22.30
CA SER A 140 3.06 21.27 23.28
C SER A 140 4.33 21.84 22.66
N HIS A 141 4.94 21.11 21.72
CA HIS A 141 6.07 21.57 20.93
C HIS A 141 6.06 20.94 19.53
N VAL A 142 6.43 21.72 18.51
CA VAL A 142 6.66 21.25 17.13
C VAL A 142 8.10 21.54 16.73
N ILE A 143 8.81 20.53 16.26
CA ILE A 143 10.10 20.68 15.58
C ILE A 143 9.82 20.55 14.08
N ALA A 144 9.88 21.65 13.35
CA ALA A 144 9.68 21.69 11.91
C ALA A 144 11.05 21.61 11.21
N LEU A 145 11.29 20.53 10.46
CA LEU A 145 12.56 20.24 9.80
C LEU A 145 12.38 20.17 8.29
N GLU A 146 13.25 20.86 7.56
CA GLU A 146 13.26 20.92 6.11
C GLU A 146 14.71 21.17 5.64
N PHE A 147 15.11 20.61 4.49
CA PHE A 147 16.51 20.69 4.02
C PHE A 147 16.77 21.92 3.14
N ILE A 148 15.73 22.53 2.56
CA ILE A 148 15.81 23.77 1.79
C ILE A 148 15.64 24.98 2.73
N ASP A 149 16.74 25.66 3.02
CA ASP A 149 16.84 26.87 3.86
C ASP A 149 15.76 27.93 3.55
N ASN A 150 15.51 28.23 2.27
CA ASN A 150 14.48 29.18 1.86
C ASN A 150 13.04 28.71 2.19
N MET A 151 12.78 27.41 2.20
CA MET A 151 11.45 26.87 2.51
C MET A 151 11.19 26.92 4.02
N ILE A 152 12.18 26.51 4.84
CA ILE A 152 12.03 26.56 6.30
C ILE A 152 11.98 27.99 6.85
N LYS A 153 12.76 28.93 6.28
CA LYS A 153 12.62 30.36 6.57
C LYS A 153 11.22 30.88 6.20
N LYS A 154 10.67 30.42 5.08
CA LYS A 154 9.30 30.82 4.70
C LYS A 154 8.24 30.26 5.65
N ASN A 155 8.45 29.05 6.18
CA ASN A 155 7.63 28.47 7.23
C ASN A 155 7.71 29.29 8.53
N GLU A 156 8.91 29.69 8.95
CA GLU A 156 9.13 30.56 10.12
C GLU A 156 8.44 31.93 9.97
N GLU A 157 8.54 32.58 8.80
CA GLU A 157 7.81 33.82 8.51
C GLU A 157 6.29 33.65 8.69
N ILE A 158 5.72 32.55 8.19
CA ILE A 158 4.28 32.28 8.20
C ILE A 158 3.79 31.90 9.60
N ASN A 159 4.50 31.00 10.30
CA ASN A 159 3.99 30.37 11.52
C ASN A 159 4.65 30.88 12.82
N GLY A 160 5.93 31.27 12.80
CA GLY A 160 6.70 31.62 14.00
C GLY A 160 6.27 32.92 14.70
N HIS A 161 5.55 33.81 14.00
CA HIS A 161 4.93 34.98 14.63
C HIS A 161 3.64 34.62 15.38
N ILE A 162 2.89 33.62 14.91
CA ILE A 162 1.62 33.12 15.46
C ILE A 162 1.86 32.16 16.62
N HIS A 163 2.76 31.20 16.43
CA HIS A 163 3.02 30.08 17.34
C HIS A 163 4.40 30.21 17.97
N LYS A 164 4.48 30.16 19.31
CA LYS A 164 5.74 30.25 20.08
C LYS A 164 6.29 28.89 20.54
N ASN A 165 5.57 27.83 20.22
CA ASN A 165 5.88 26.43 20.51
C ASN A 165 6.55 25.72 19.31
N ILE A 166 7.13 26.44 18.35
CA ILE A 166 7.77 25.85 17.16
C ILE A 166 9.27 26.12 17.16
N THR A 167 10.07 25.07 16.93
CA THR A 167 11.49 25.15 16.59
C THR A 167 11.66 24.86 15.09
N PHE A 168 12.27 25.78 14.35
CA PHE A 168 12.56 25.62 12.91
C PHE A 168 13.99 25.13 12.71
N MET A 169 14.19 24.09 11.89
CA MET A 169 15.50 23.47 11.65
C MET A 169 15.78 23.28 10.16
N CYS A 170 16.83 23.92 9.65
CA CYS A 170 17.37 23.61 8.33
C CYS A 170 18.31 22.41 8.42
N ALA A 171 17.88 21.22 8.01
CA ALA A 171 18.69 20.00 8.06
C ALA A 171 18.23 18.93 7.05
N ASP A 172 19.19 18.14 6.58
CA ASP A 172 18.91 16.92 5.82
C ASP A 172 18.60 15.76 6.79
N VAL A 173 17.48 15.06 6.57
CA VAL A 173 17.04 13.91 7.38
C VAL A 173 17.99 12.71 7.31
N THR A 174 18.76 12.59 6.22
CA THR A 174 19.79 11.56 6.05
C THR A 174 21.08 11.90 6.80
N SER A 175 21.30 13.16 7.18
CA SER A 175 22.56 13.63 7.75
C SER A 175 22.91 12.87 9.05
N PRO A 176 24.15 12.36 9.17
CA PRO A 176 24.64 11.77 10.42
C PRO A 176 24.84 12.81 11.52
N GLU A 177 24.86 14.10 11.18
CA GLU A 177 25.01 15.21 12.13
C GLU A 177 23.68 15.69 12.73
N LEU A 178 22.54 15.31 12.13
CA LEU A 178 21.21 15.62 12.68
C LEU A 178 21.01 14.87 14.01
N LYS A 179 20.92 15.63 15.10
CA LYS A 179 20.72 15.11 16.46
C LYS A 179 19.32 15.48 16.94
N ILE A 180 18.49 14.45 17.10
CA ILE A 180 17.25 14.46 17.88
C ILE A 180 17.48 13.47 19.03
N GLU A 181 17.00 13.80 20.23
CA GLU A 181 17.19 12.99 21.42
C GLU A 181 16.34 11.70 21.37
N ASP A 182 16.90 10.58 21.80
CA ASP A 182 16.20 9.29 21.86
C ASP A 182 15.07 9.34 22.89
N ASN A 183 13.90 8.80 22.56
CA ASN A 183 12.68 8.83 23.37
C ASN A 183 12.20 10.26 23.77
N SER A 184 12.43 11.26 22.91
CA SER A 184 11.97 12.64 23.12
C SER A 184 10.68 13.01 22.38
N ILE A 185 10.38 12.31 21.28
CA ILE A 185 9.27 12.63 20.36
C ILE A 185 8.06 11.74 20.66
N ASP A 186 6.85 12.29 20.60
CA ASP A 186 5.60 11.55 20.72
C ASP A 186 4.94 11.26 19.37
N LEU A 187 5.13 12.14 18.37
CA LEU A 187 4.67 11.95 17.00
C LEU A 187 5.74 12.40 16.00
N VAL A 188 6.23 11.49 15.16
CA VAL A 188 6.94 11.84 13.93
C VAL A 188 5.90 11.95 12.81
N PHE A 189 5.86 13.10 12.13
CA PHE A 189 4.94 13.37 11.03
C PHE A 189 5.71 13.67 9.74
N SER A 190 5.28 13.06 8.63
CA SER A 190 5.83 13.29 7.30
C SER A 190 4.75 13.13 6.23
N ASN A 191 4.78 13.98 5.21
CA ASN A 191 3.88 13.93 4.06
C ASN A 191 4.66 14.25 2.78
N TRP A 192 5.02 13.20 2.03
CA TRP A 192 5.90 13.15 0.84
C TRP A 192 7.40 13.39 1.12
N LEU A 193 8.05 12.47 1.82
CA LEU A 193 9.48 12.54 2.14
C LEU A 193 10.27 11.33 1.66
N LEU A 194 9.84 10.11 2.01
CA LEU A 194 10.61 8.89 1.76
C LEU A 194 10.76 8.60 0.26
N MET A 195 9.82 9.08 -0.56
CA MET A 195 9.91 9.07 -2.02
C MET A 195 11.05 9.92 -2.60
N GLN A 196 11.72 10.78 -1.82
CA GLN A 196 12.91 11.54 -2.25
C GLN A 196 14.24 10.91 -1.83
N LEU A 197 14.19 9.85 -1.01
CA LEU A 197 15.36 9.13 -0.49
C LEU A 197 15.57 7.82 -1.27
N ASN A 198 16.80 7.30 -1.28
CA ASN A 198 17.08 5.93 -1.74
C ASN A 198 16.73 4.88 -0.67
N ASP A 199 16.76 3.59 -1.03
CA ASP A 199 16.28 2.51 -0.14
C ASP A 199 17.09 2.38 1.15
N GLU A 200 18.42 2.49 1.07
CA GLU A 200 19.33 2.44 2.23
C GLU A 200 19.14 3.66 3.16
N GLU A 201 18.83 4.83 2.59
CA GLU A 201 18.48 6.04 3.34
C GLU A 201 17.13 5.91 4.07
N VAL A 202 16.13 5.28 3.43
CA VAL A 202 14.82 5.03 4.06
C VAL A 202 14.97 4.05 5.24
N GLU A 203 15.70 2.94 5.07
CA GLU A 203 15.98 1.99 6.15
C GLU A 203 16.68 2.66 7.34
N LYS A 204 17.74 3.45 7.08
CA LYS A 204 18.45 4.20 8.11
C LYS A 204 17.59 5.25 8.81
N LEU A 205 16.77 5.99 8.07
CA LEU A 205 15.91 7.03 8.64
C LEU A 205 14.83 6.42 9.53
N ILE A 206 14.18 5.33 9.10
CA ILE A 206 13.18 4.62 9.91
C ILE A 206 13.83 4.10 11.20
N GLY A 207 15.01 3.50 11.12
CA GLY A 207 15.79 3.09 12.30
C GLY A 207 16.16 4.22 13.27
N ARG A 208 16.17 5.48 12.82
CA ARG A 208 16.32 6.68 13.68
C ARG A 208 14.99 7.15 14.25
N MET A 209 13.92 7.19 13.45
CA MET A 209 12.57 7.57 13.91
C MET A 209 12.12 6.71 15.10
N VAL A 210 12.36 5.40 15.06
CA VAL A 210 12.02 4.49 16.18
C VAL A 210 12.83 4.78 17.45
N LYS A 211 14.08 5.27 17.33
CA LYS A 211 14.87 5.68 18.50
C LYS A 211 14.39 7.00 19.09
N TRP A 212 14.08 7.98 18.25
CA TRP A 212 13.56 9.29 18.67
C TRP A 212 12.20 9.21 19.37
N LEU A 213 11.35 8.27 18.97
CA LEU A 213 10.05 8.06 19.58
C LEU A 213 10.12 7.52 21.01
N LYS A 214 9.26 8.05 21.88
CA LYS A 214 8.88 7.42 23.16
C LYS A 214 8.14 6.10 22.91
N PRO A 215 8.15 5.15 23.87
CA PRO A 215 7.15 4.06 23.89
C PRO A 215 5.72 4.63 23.87
N GLY A 216 4.83 4.07 23.06
CA GLY A 216 3.50 4.63 22.75
C GLY A 216 3.52 5.86 21.83
N GLY A 217 4.70 6.29 21.38
CA GLY A 217 4.88 7.33 20.36
C GLY A 217 4.59 6.79 18.96
N HIS A 218 4.23 7.68 18.04
CA HIS A 218 3.68 7.30 16.73
C HIS A 218 4.50 7.85 15.54
N ILE A 219 4.54 7.12 14.42
CA ILE A 219 5.06 7.60 13.13
C ILE A 219 3.90 7.67 12.14
N PHE A 220 3.60 8.86 11.64
CA PHE A 220 2.77 9.05 10.45
C PHE A 220 3.64 9.35 9.24
N ILE A 221 3.44 8.58 8.17
CA ILE A 221 3.99 8.87 6.84
C ILE A 221 2.87 8.82 5.79
N ARG A 222 2.97 9.70 4.78
CA ARG A 222 2.15 9.65 3.57
C ARG A 222 3.06 9.78 2.36
N GLU A 223 2.95 8.87 1.39
CA GLU A 223 3.80 8.85 0.19
C GLU A 223 3.00 8.73 -1.12
N SER A 224 3.66 8.92 -2.25
CA SER A 224 3.14 8.54 -3.58
C SER A 224 3.75 7.20 -4.00
N CYS A 225 2.94 6.15 -4.13
CA CYS A 225 3.39 4.83 -4.56
C CYS A 225 3.30 4.63 -6.08
N SER A 226 4.09 3.67 -6.57
CA SER A 226 4.11 3.05 -7.91
C SER A 226 4.33 3.98 -9.13
N HIS A 227 3.73 5.17 -9.20
CA HIS A 227 3.93 6.15 -10.27
C HIS A 227 3.77 7.63 -9.81
N GLN A 228 4.12 8.57 -10.70
CA GLN A 228 3.90 10.00 -10.45
C GLN A 228 2.40 10.32 -10.29
N SER A 229 2.06 11.10 -9.25
CA SER A 229 0.70 11.59 -9.00
C SER A 229 0.45 12.99 -9.61
N GLY A 230 1.45 13.88 -9.62
CA GLY A 230 1.34 15.19 -10.26
C GLY A 230 1.22 15.12 -11.79
N ASP A 231 0.49 16.04 -12.40
CA ASP A 231 0.34 16.20 -13.86
C ASP A 231 1.40 17.14 -14.47
N SER A 232 2.11 17.91 -13.63
CA SER A 232 3.19 18.80 -14.04
C SER A 232 4.30 18.04 -14.79
N LYS A 233 4.63 18.51 -16.00
CA LYS A 233 5.78 17.99 -16.77
C LYS A 233 7.09 18.33 -16.05
N ARG A 234 7.97 17.35 -15.91
CA ARG A 234 9.29 17.48 -15.25
C ARG A 234 10.39 17.16 -16.26
N LYS A 235 11.43 18.02 -16.35
CA LYS A 235 12.63 17.75 -17.19
C LYS A 235 13.44 16.58 -16.62
N VAL A 236 13.52 16.49 -15.29
CA VAL A 236 14.16 15.43 -14.51
C VAL A 236 13.23 15.11 -13.32
N ASN A 237 13.07 13.83 -12.98
CA ASN A 237 12.28 13.42 -11.82
C ASN A 237 13.02 12.29 -11.07
N PRO A 238 13.78 12.59 -10.00
CA PRO A 238 14.54 11.59 -9.24
C PRO A 238 13.70 10.84 -8.19
N THR A 239 12.40 11.13 -8.09
CA THR A 239 11.50 10.57 -7.08
C THR A 239 11.31 9.05 -7.24
N ASN A 240 11.50 8.31 -6.14
CA ASN A 240 11.33 6.87 -6.03
C ASN A 240 9.87 6.50 -5.72
N TYR A 241 9.08 6.19 -6.75
CA TYR A 241 7.71 5.69 -6.60
C TYR A 241 7.72 4.19 -6.30
N ARG A 242 7.75 3.83 -5.02
CA ARG A 242 7.84 2.44 -4.56
C ARG A 242 6.47 1.76 -4.47
N GLU A 243 6.47 0.43 -4.49
CA GLU A 243 5.27 -0.33 -4.11
C GLU A 243 4.98 -0.18 -2.60
N PRO A 244 3.71 -0.17 -2.18
CA PRO A 244 3.35 0.08 -0.77
C PRO A 244 4.00 -0.92 0.19
N ARG A 245 4.11 -2.19 -0.23
CA ARG A 245 4.73 -3.28 0.51
C ARG A 245 6.21 -3.04 0.87
N PHE A 246 6.95 -2.19 0.14
CA PHE A 246 8.32 -1.83 0.52
C PHE A 246 8.32 -1.10 1.87
N CYS A 247 7.55 -0.02 1.98
CA CYS A 247 7.46 0.76 3.21
C CYS A 247 6.94 -0.12 4.35
N THR A 248 5.83 -0.84 4.13
CA THR A 248 5.27 -1.77 5.12
C THR A 248 6.29 -2.77 5.64
N LYS A 249 7.13 -3.34 4.77
CA LYS A 249 8.20 -4.27 5.15
C LYS A 249 9.27 -3.58 6.01
N VAL A 250 9.85 -2.47 5.55
CA VAL A 250 10.97 -1.80 6.25
C VAL A 250 10.56 -1.30 7.64
N PHE A 251 9.34 -0.78 7.81
CA PHE A 251 8.83 -0.41 9.13
C PHE A 251 8.60 -1.64 10.03
N LYS A 252 8.06 -2.75 9.49
CA LYS A 252 7.78 -3.99 10.26
C LYS A 252 9.05 -4.75 10.68
N GLU A 253 10.12 -4.70 9.89
CA GLU A 253 11.42 -5.30 10.22
C GLU A 253 12.31 -4.42 11.13
N CYS A 254 11.85 -3.21 11.46
CA CYS A 254 12.61 -2.28 12.28
C CYS A 254 12.48 -2.58 13.79
N HIS A 255 13.58 -3.04 14.39
CA HIS A 255 13.71 -3.24 15.83
C HIS A 255 14.66 -2.22 16.46
N SER A 256 14.34 -1.80 17.68
CA SER A 256 15.22 -0.95 18.50
C SER A 256 15.36 -1.52 19.91
N TYR A 257 16.37 -1.02 20.63
CA TYR A 257 16.64 -1.36 22.02
C TYR A 257 16.89 -0.06 22.79
N ASP A 258 16.39 0.03 24.02
CA ASP A 258 16.76 1.12 24.93
C ASP A 258 18.07 0.80 25.69
N GLN A 259 18.48 1.72 26.57
CA GLN A 259 19.68 1.58 27.39
C GLN A 259 19.57 0.49 28.47
N GLU A 260 18.35 0.05 28.80
CA GLU A 260 18.07 -1.03 29.76
C GLU A 260 18.03 -2.41 29.08
N GLY A 261 18.07 -2.46 27.74
CA GLY A 261 17.97 -3.67 26.94
C GLY A 261 16.53 -4.10 26.63
N ASN A 262 15.52 -3.28 26.92
CA ASN A 262 14.15 -3.54 26.45
C ASN A 262 14.11 -3.42 24.92
N SER A 263 13.51 -4.39 24.25
CA SER A 263 13.31 -4.36 22.80
C SER A 263 11.95 -3.74 22.44
N PHE A 264 11.96 -2.91 21.40
CA PHE A 264 10.76 -2.26 20.84
C PHE A 264 10.70 -2.48 19.33
N GLU A 265 9.48 -2.55 18.82
CA GLU A 265 9.15 -2.66 17.40
C GLU A 265 8.06 -1.65 17.03
N LEU A 266 7.67 -1.62 15.76
CA LEU A 266 6.55 -0.82 15.29
C LEU A 266 5.31 -1.67 15.03
N SER A 267 4.22 -1.29 15.69
CA SER A 267 2.89 -1.81 15.45
C SER A 267 2.17 -0.98 14.41
N LEU A 268 1.60 -1.61 13.39
CA LEU A 268 0.74 -0.90 12.45
C LEU A 268 -0.60 -0.56 13.11
N VAL A 269 -0.99 0.71 13.05
CA VAL A 269 -2.25 1.26 13.58
C VAL A 269 -3.21 1.60 12.45
N THR A 270 -2.70 2.14 11.34
CA THR A 270 -3.49 2.44 10.14
C THR A 270 -2.64 2.29 8.90
N PHE A 271 -3.22 1.70 7.85
CA PHE A 271 -2.62 1.65 6.52
C PHE A 271 -3.76 1.72 5.51
N LYS A 272 -3.86 2.85 4.80
CA LYS A 272 -4.96 3.12 3.86
C LYS A 272 -4.58 4.11 2.77
N CYS A 273 -5.41 4.21 1.74
CA CYS A 273 -5.37 5.29 0.76
C CYS A 273 -5.98 6.58 1.35
N ILE A 274 -5.45 7.75 0.95
CA ILE A 274 -6.05 9.06 1.24
C ILE A 274 -7.28 9.25 0.33
N GLY A 275 -8.48 9.26 0.93
CA GLY A 275 -9.79 9.32 0.27
C GLY A 275 -9.95 10.50 -0.68
N ALA A 276 -9.40 11.67 -0.34
CA ALA A 276 -9.36 12.85 -1.21
C ALA A 276 -8.69 12.58 -2.59
N TYR A 277 -7.88 11.52 -2.71
CA TYR A 277 -7.25 11.08 -3.96
C TYR A 277 -7.77 9.74 -4.49
N VAL A 278 -8.63 9.01 -3.77
CA VAL A 278 -9.17 7.71 -4.21
C VAL A 278 -10.01 7.84 -5.50
N LYS A 279 -10.71 8.96 -5.70
CA LYS A 279 -11.46 9.19 -6.95
C LYS A 279 -10.62 9.59 -8.15
N SER A 280 -9.35 10.00 -7.97
CA SER A 280 -8.57 10.65 -9.04
C SER A 280 -7.20 10.04 -9.31
N LYS A 281 -6.50 9.52 -8.28
CA LYS A 281 -5.08 9.14 -8.38
C LYS A 281 -4.69 7.85 -7.64
N ARG A 282 -5.39 7.49 -6.54
CA ARG A 282 -5.33 6.21 -5.76
C ARG A 282 -4.00 5.77 -5.18
N ASN A 283 -2.89 6.26 -5.69
CA ASN A 283 -1.54 5.94 -5.29
C ASN A 283 -1.03 6.78 -4.11
N GLN A 284 -1.94 7.42 -3.38
CA GLN A 284 -1.64 8.29 -2.25
C GLN A 284 -1.98 7.52 -0.98
N ILE A 285 -0.95 7.00 -0.34
CA ILE A 285 -1.09 5.99 0.71
C ILE A 285 -0.41 6.52 1.97
N CYS A 286 -1.03 6.28 3.12
CA CYS A 286 -0.50 6.62 4.42
C CYS A 286 -0.38 5.42 5.34
N TRP A 287 0.59 5.49 6.23
CA TRP A 287 0.79 4.56 7.33
C TRP A 287 0.86 5.35 8.64
N LEU A 288 0.20 4.82 9.66
CA LEU A 288 0.37 5.22 11.05
C LEU A 288 0.90 4.01 11.82
N TRP A 289 2.06 4.18 12.46
CA TRP A 289 2.71 3.19 13.30
C TRP A 289 2.78 3.67 14.75
N GLU A 290 2.78 2.75 15.70
CA GLU A 290 3.00 2.98 17.13
C GLU A 290 4.23 2.19 17.60
N LYS A 291 5.11 2.81 18.40
CA LYS A 291 6.26 2.14 19.02
C LYS A 291 5.79 1.36 20.25
N VAL A 292 5.75 0.03 20.12
CA VAL A 292 5.31 -0.90 21.17
C VAL A 292 6.50 -1.70 21.70
N LYS A 293 6.39 -2.19 22.95
CA LYS A 293 7.40 -3.09 23.51
C LYS A 293 7.21 -4.47 22.87
N CYS A 294 8.29 -5.17 22.51
CA CYS A 294 8.20 -6.45 21.80
C CYS A 294 7.43 -7.56 22.56
N THR A 295 7.19 -7.37 23.86
CA THR A 295 6.40 -8.22 24.76
C THR A 295 4.89 -7.92 24.78
N GLU A 296 4.42 -6.85 24.14
CA GLU A 296 3.01 -6.49 24.10
C GLU A 296 2.26 -7.34 23.06
N ASP A 297 1.14 -7.94 23.49
CA ASP A 297 0.56 -9.10 22.83
C ASP A 297 -0.36 -8.73 21.65
N LYS A 298 0.24 -8.47 20.47
CA LYS A 298 -0.45 -8.62 19.18
C LYS A 298 -0.33 -10.04 18.61
N GLY A 299 -0.33 -11.05 19.48
CA GLY A 299 -0.14 -12.46 19.13
C GLY A 299 -1.07 -12.95 18.03
N PHE A 300 -2.32 -12.47 17.97
CA PHE A 300 -3.25 -12.86 16.91
C PHE A 300 -2.91 -12.27 15.53
N GLN A 301 -2.63 -10.96 15.42
CA GLN A 301 -2.17 -10.37 14.16
C GLN A 301 -0.84 -10.99 13.68
N ARG A 302 0.10 -11.22 14.60
CA ARG A 302 1.36 -11.93 14.29
C ARG A 302 1.11 -13.38 13.87
N PHE A 303 0.17 -14.10 14.49
CA PHE A 303 -0.22 -15.46 14.11
C PHE A 303 -0.79 -15.50 12.68
N LEU A 304 -1.68 -14.58 12.34
CA LEU A 304 -2.21 -14.44 10.98
C LEU A 304 -1.08 -14.21 9.98
N ASP A 305 -0.28 -13.15 10.16
CA ASP A 305 0.78 -12.75 9.20
C ASP A 305 1.93 -13.76 9.08
N ASN A 306 2.25 -14.52 10.13
CA ASN A 306 3.44 -15.39 10.17
C ASN A 306 3.12 -16.89 10.02
N VAL A 307 1.89 -17.33 10.28
CA VAL A 307 1.50 -18.76 10.23
C VAL A 307 0.59 -19.03 9.02
N GLN A 308 -0.64 -18.51 9.04
CA GLN A 308 -1.66 -18.87 8.04
C GLN A 308 -1.60 -18.01 6.77
N TYR A 309 -1.35 -16.71 6.94
CA TYR A 309 -1.40 -15.70 5.89
C TYR A 309 -0.04 -14.99 5.69
N LYS A 310 1.05 -15.76 5.79
CA LYS A 310 2.35 -15.39 5.19
C LYS A 310 2.16 -15.13 3.69
N SER A 311 2.94 -14.23 3.07
CA SER A 311 2.70 -13.83 1.65
C SER A 311 2.67 -15.00 0.66
N THR A 312 3.53 -16.02 0.84
CA THR A 312 3.48 -17.25 0.01
C THR A 312 2.25 -18.10 0.29
N GLY A 313 1.76 -18.10 1.54
CA GLY A 313 0.50 -18.72 1.95
C GLY A 313 -0.72 -18.07 1.30
N ILE A 314 -0.73 -16.74 1.20
CA ILE A 314 -1.78 -15.99 0.49
C ILE A 314 -1.77 -16.34 -1.01
N LEU A 315 -0.60 -16.27 -1.67
CA LEU A 315 -0.48 -16.53 -3.10
C LEU A 315 -0.82 -17.99 -3.47
N ARG A 316 -0.46 -18.98 -2.63
CA ARG A 316 -0.87 -20.38 -2.85
C ARG A 316 -2.36 -20.61 -2.59
N TYR A 317 -3.00 -19.85 -1.69
CA TYR A 317 -4.46 -19.88 -1.54
C TYR A 317 -5.17 -19.27 -2.75
N GLU A 318 -4.70 -18.13 -3.24
CA GLU A 318 -5.19 -17.51 -4.48
C GLU A 318 -5.05 -18.44 -5.70
N ARG A 319 -3.95 -19.20 -5.80
CA ARG A 319 -3.77 -20.21 -6.85
C ARG A 319 -4.87 -21.29 -6.86
N VAL A 320 -5.47 -21.58 -5.71
CA VAL A 320 -6.48 -22.66 -5.55
C VAL A 320 -7.92 -22.11 -5.61
N PHE A 321 -8.18 -20.97 -4.97
CA PHE A 321 -9.50 -20.35 -4.95
C PHE A 321 -9.81 -19.51 -6.20
N GLY A 322 -8.78 -19.02 -6.91
CA GLY A 322 -8.88 -18.16 -8.08
C GLY A 322 -8.39 -16.72 -7.82
N GLU A 323 -8.00 -16.03 -8.90
CA GLU A 323 -7.43 -14.68 -8.86
C GLU A 323 -8.30 -13.68 -8.08
N GLY A 324 -7.69 -13.03 -7.08
CA GLY A 324 -8.36 -12.09 -6.17
C GLY A 324 -8.98 -12.71 -4.92
N TYR A 325 -9.04 -14.03 -4.78
CA TYR A 325 -9.80 -14.70 -3.73
C TYR A 325 -8.94 -15.57 -2.81
N VAL A 326 -9.31 -15.59 -1.53
CA VAL A 326 -8.71 -16.44 -0.48
C VAL A 326 -9.77 -17.25 0.28
N SER A 327 -10.95 -17.41 -0.32
CA SER A 327 -12.14 -18.01 0.26
C SER A 327 -12.87 -18.93 -0.72
N THR A 328 -13.69 -19.82 -0.17
CA THR A 328 -14.38 -20.94 -0.85
C THR A 328 -14.98 -20.56 -2.21
N GLY A 329 -14.50 -21.20 -3.29
CA GLY A 329 -15.08 -21.11 -4.64
C GLY A 329 -14.91 -19.76 -5.36
N GLY A 330 -14.08 -18.86 -4.80
CA GLY A 330 -13.65 -17.61 -5.42
C GLY A 330 -14.77 -16.76 -6.03
N PHE A 331 -14.61 -16.41 -7.31
CA PHE A 331 -15.53 -15.55 -8.05
C PHE A 331 -16.95 -16.11 -8.16
N GLU A 332 -17.12 -17.42 -8.32
CA GLU A 332 -18.43 -18.06 -8.56
C GLU A 332 -19.37 -17.88 -7.35
N THR A 333 -18.88 -18.23 -6.16
CA THR A 333 -19.65 -18.11 -4.91
C THR A 333 -19.84 -16.64 -4.52
N THR A 334 -18.82 -15.81 -4.76
CA THR A 334 -18.89 -14.35 -4.58
C THR A 334 -20.00 -13.74 -5.40
N LYS A 335 -20.06 -14.04 -6.70
CA LYS A 335 -21.18 -13.63 -7.56
C LYS A 335 -22.52 -14.13 -7.02
N GLU A 336 -22.64 -15.42 -6.70
CA GLU A 336 -23.90 -15.99 -6.19
C GLU A 336 -24.40 -15.31 -4.91
N PHE A 337 -23.49 -14.93 -4.01
CA PHE A 337 -23.85 -14.33 -2.73
C PHE A 337 -24.13 -12.83 -2.86
N VAL A 338 -23.34 -12.10 -3.65
CA VAL A 338 -23.56 -10.68 -3.94
C VAL A 338 -24.87 -10.47 -4.74
N ASP A 339 -25.23 -11.38 -5.64
CA ASP A 339 -26.52 -11.37 -6.33
C ASP A 339 -27.74 -11.37 -5.36
N LYS A 340 -27.58 -11.86 -4.11
CA LYS A 340 -28.64 -11.86 -3.06
C LYS A 340 -28.76 -10.52 -2.31
N LEU A 341 -27.72 -9.68 -2.36
CA LEU A 341 -27.70 -8.38 -1.67
C LEU A 341 -28.62 -7.36 -2.37
N ASP A 342 -28.82 -7.50 -3.68
CA ASP A 342 -29.54 -6.54 -4.53
C ASP A 342 -28.94 -5.12 -4.47
N LEU A 343 -27.60 -5.04 -4.56
CA LEU A 343 -26.83 -3.80 -4.48
C LEU A 343 -27.24 -2.77 -5.52
N LYS A 344 -27.24 -1.49 -5.12
CA LYS A 344 -27.57 -0.32 -5.95
C LYS A 344 -26.41 0.67 -5.97
N ALA A 345 -26.21 1.32 -7.11
CA ALA A 345 -25.18 2.35 -7.29
C ALA A 345 -25.20 3.42 -6.19
N GLY A 346 -24.02 3.78 -5.69
CA GLY A 346 -23.81 4.73 -4.60
C GLY A 346 -24.06 4.20 -3.18
N GLN A 347 -24.51 2.95 -3.00
CA GLN A 347 -24.56 2.33 -1.67
C GLN A 347 -23.15 2.12 -1.09
N LYS A 348 -23.06 2.07 0.24
CA LYS A 348 -21.84 1.77 1.00
C LYS A 348 -21.84 0.35 1.53
N VAL A 349 -20.79 -0.40 1.21
CA VAL A 349 -20.54 -1.76 1.70
C VAL A 349 -19.31 -1.73 2.63
N LEU A 350 -19.41 -2.38 3.78
CA LEU A 350 -18.25 -2.78 4.59
C LEU A 350 -17.96 -4.25 4.31
N ASP A 351 -16.76 -4.58 3.82
CA ASP A 351 -16.27 -5.97 3.75
C ASP A 351 -15.39 -6.25 4.97
N VAL A 352 -15.77 -7.23 5.78
CA VAL A 352 -15.06 -7.63 7.00
C VAL A 352 -14.30 -8.92 6.73
N GLY A 353 -12.97 -8.81 6.61
CA GLY A 353 -12.10 -9.87 6.11
C GLY A 353 -11.88 -9.82 4.62
N CYS A 354 -11.69 -8.62 4.05
CA CYS A 354 -11.60 -8.41 2.60
C CYS A 354 -10.44 -9.15 1.91
N GLY A 355 -9.45 -9.64 2.68
CA GLY A 355 -8.30 -10.37 2.15
C GLY A 355 -7.54 -9.54 1.11
N ILE A 356 -7.37 -10.09 -0.10
CA ILE A 356 -6.65 -9.47 -1.22
C ILE A 356 -7.55 -8.67 -2.19
N GLY A 357 -8.80 -8.38 -1.80
CA GLY A 357 -9.66 -7.38 -2.43
C GLY A 357 -10.58 -7.85 -3.57
N GLY A 358 -10.56 -9.13 -3.96
CA GLY A 358 -11.29 -9.60 -5.15
C GLY A 358 -12.80 -9.40 -5.08
N GLY A 359 -13.41 -9.64 -3.91
CA GLY A 359 -14.84 -9.40 -3.67
C GLY A 359 -15.19 -7.92 -3.74
N ASP A 360 -14.37 -7.05 -3.13
CA ASP A 360 -14.55 -5.60 -3.11
C ASP A 360 -14.50 -5.00 -4.51
N PHE A 361 -13.49 -5.39 -5.31
CA PHE A 361 -13.37 -4.96 -6.70
C PHE A 361 -14.58 -5.42 -7.52
N TYR A 362 -14.99 -6.67 -7.39
CA TYR A 362 -16.16 -7.19 -8.09
C TYR A 362 -17.45 -6.42 -7.74
N MET A 363 -17.70 -6.17 -6.44
CA MET A 363 -18.85 -5.40 -5.99
C MET A 363 -18.83 -3.97 -6.55
N ALA A 364 -17.71 -3.26 -6.40
CA ALA A 364 -17.57 -1.88 -6.84
C ALA A 364 -17.60 -1.72 -8.37
N GLU A 365 -17.04 -2.66 -9.13
CA GLU A 365 -17.02 -2.63 -10.61
C GLU A 365 -18.38 -3.01 -11.21
N THR A 366 -19.11 -3.94 -10.59
CA THR A 366 -20.37 -4.47 -11.14
C THR A 366 -21.59 -3.63 -10.74
N TYR A 367 -21.61 -3.08 -9.52
CA TYR A 367 -22.79 -2.42 -8.94
C TYR A 367 -22.60 -0.92 -8.67
N ASP A 368 -21.43 -0.34 -8.99
CA ASP A 368 -21.07 1.07 -8.72
C ASP A 368 -21.27 1.47 -7.24
N VAL A 369 -20.93 0.54 -6.33
CA VAL A 369 -20.96 0.76 -4.88
C VAL A 369 -19.62 1.27 -4.34
N HIS A 370 -19.68 1.92 -3.19
CA HIS A 370 -18.52 2.31 -2.41
C HIS A 370 -18.19 1.19 -1.41
N VAL A 371 -17.08 0.48 -1.60
CA VAL A 371 -16.65 -0.59 -0.68
C VAL A 371 -15.52 -0.10 0.21
N LEU A 372 -15.65 -0.33 1.52
CA LEU A 372 -14.55 -0.25 2.48
C LEU A 372 -14.23 -1.69 2.93
N GLY A 373 -13.09 -2.22 2.49
CA GLY A 373 -12.59 -3.51 2.96
C GLY A 373 -11.68 -3.34 4.17
N ILE A 374 -11.90 -4.15 5.21
CA ILE A 374 -10.99 -4.27 6.35
C ILE A 374 -10.48 -5.69 6.52
N ASP A 375 -9.20 -5.82 6.89
CA ASP A 375 -8.59 -7.08 7.30
C ASP A 375 -7.55 -6.81 8.40
N LEU A 376 -7.34 -7.77 9.29
CA LEU A 376 -6.32 -7.65 10.35
C LEU A 376 -4.91 -7.96 9.83
N SER A 377 -4.80 -8.78 8.77
CA SER A 377 -3.52 -9.13 8.17
C SER A 377 -2.96 -7.97 7.35
N ILE A 378 -1.75 -7.55 7.72
CA ILE A 378 -1.00 -6.50 7.01
C ILE A 378 -0.65 -7.00 5.59
N ASN A 379 -0.36 -8.29 5.46
CA ASN A 379 -0.02 -8.91 4.18
C ASN A 379 -1.22 -8.88 3.21
N MET A 380 -2.43 -9.18 3.69
CA MET A 380 -3.67 -9.14 2.90
C MET A 380 -3.94 -7.74 2.35
N VAL A 381 -4.04 -6.75 3.24
CA VAL A 381 -4.32 -5.35 2.85
C VAL A 381 -3.23 -4.78 1.94
N SER A 382 -1.97 -5.21 2.10
CA SER A 382 -0.88 -4.80 1.20
C SER A 382 -1.12 -5.25 -0.24
N PHE A 383 -1.57 -6.49 -0.46
CA PHE A 383 -1.96 -6.95 -1.79
C PHE A 383 -3.21 -6.23 -2.30
N ALA A 384 -4.23 -6.03 -1.45
CA ALA A 384 -5.46 -5.35 -1.83
C ALA A 384 -5.20 -3.90 -2.28
N ILE A 385 -4.40 -3.14 -1.53
CA ILE A 385 -4.00 -1.77 -1.88
C ILE A 385 -3.14 -1.74 -3.15
N GLU A 386 -2.14 -2.62 -3.30
CA GLU A 386 -1.32 -2.72 -4.53
C GLU A 386 -2.21 -2.96 -5.77
N ARG A 387 -3.21 -3.82 -5.66
CA ARG A 387 -4.17 -4.16 -6.74
C ARG A 387 -5.25 -3.11 -7.00
N ALA A 388 -5.46 -2.17 -6.07
CA ALA A 388 -6.38 -1.05 -6.23
C ALA A 388 -5.78 0.12 -7.04
N ILE A 389 -4.44 0.19 -7.12
CA ILE A 389 -3.73 1.22 -7.90
C ILE A 389 -4.07 1.05 -9.38
N GLY A 390 -4.43 2.15 -10.04
CA GLY A 390 -4.83 2.16 -11.47
C GLY A 390 -6.26 1.72 -11.79
N ARG A 391 -7.00 1.09 -10.84
CA ARG A 391 -8.44 0.80 -11.03
C ARG A 391 -9.28 2.08 -10.99
N SER A 392 -10.54 2.00 -11.46
CA SER A 392 -11.51 3.11 -11.45
C SER A 392 -12.70 2.93 -10.48
N CYS A 393 -12.90 1.72 -9.94
CA CYS A 393 -14.01 1.34 -9.05
C CYS A 393 -13.86 1.86 -7.62
N SER A 394 -14.94 2.19 -6.90
CA SER A 394 -14.82 2.91 -5.62
C SER A 394 -14.50 2.01 -4.41
N VAL A 395 -13.25 1.58 -4.27
CA VAL A 395 -12.77 0.76 -3.14
C VAL A 395 -11.74 1.49 -2.28
N GLU A 396 -11.88 1.39 -0.97
CA GLU A 396 -10.89 1.73 0.05
C GLU A 396 -10.54 0.47 0.86
N PHE A 397 -9.29 0.35 1.31
CA PHE A 397 -8.85 -0.72 2.19
C PHE A 397 -8.16 -0.16 3.44
N GLU A 398 -8.32 -0.83 4.57
CA GLU A 398 -7.69 -0.47 5.85
C GLU A 398 -7.26 -1.72 6.65
N VAL A 399 -6.06 -1.70 7.23
CA VAL A 399 -5.69 -2.69 8.27
C VAL A 399 -6.42 -2.35 9.56
N ALA A 400 -7.35 -3.20 9.98
CA ALA A 400 -8.13 -3.00 11.20
C ALA A 400 -8.61 -4.31 11.82
N ASP A 401 -8.67 -4.36 13.15
CA ASP A 401 -9.34 -5.43 13.90
C ASP A 401 -10.84 -5.11 14.00
N CYS A 402 -11.69 -5.91 13.37
CA CYS A 402 -13.14 -5.69 13.36
C CYS A 402 -13.81 -5.80 14.74
N THR A 403 -13.12 -6.35 15.75
CA THR A 403 -13.63 -6.46 17.13
C THR A 403 -13.41 -5.20 17.96
N THR A 404 -12.48 -4.32 17.55
CA THR A 404 -12.13 -3.08 18.28
C THR A 404 -12.31 -1.81 17.45
N LYS A 405 -12.34 -1.92 16.12
CA LYS A 405 -12.66 -0.82 15.21
C LYS A 405 -14.08 -0.35 15.46
N GLU A 406 -14.27 0.96 15.55
CA GLU A 406 -15.60 1.58 15.66
C GLU A 406 -15.92 2.41 14.42
N TYR A 407 -17.19 2.37 14.02
CA TYR A 407 -17.77 3.20 12.96
C TYR A 407 -19.00 3.92 13.49
N ALA A 408 -19.33 5.08 12.89
CA ALA A 408 -20.56 5.78 13.24
C ALA A 408 -21.78 4.89 12.97
N GLU A 409 -22.80 4.99 13.83
CA GLU A 409 -24.05 4.26 13.63
C GLU A 409 -24.71 4.63 12.30
N ASN A 410 -25.38 3.68 11.65
CA ASN A 410 -26.13 3.90 10.42
C ASN A 410 -25.26 4.42 9.24
N THR A 411 -24.03 3.91 9.12
CA THR A 411 -23.07 4.28 8.07
C THR A 411 -23.23 3.45 6.80
N PHE A 412 -23.38 2.14 6.92
CA PHE A 412 -23.33 1.21 5.79
C PHE A 412 -24.71 0.73 5.35
N ASP A 413 -24.90 0.53 4.04
CA ASP A 413 -26.11 -0.08 3.49
C ASP A 413 -26.02 -1.62 3.53
N VAL A 414 -24.79 -2.16 3.42
CA VAL A 414 -24.49 -3.58 3.57
C VAL A 414 -23.23 -3.81 4.41
N ILE A 415 -23.25 -4.86 5.24
CA ILE A 415 -22.05 -5.50 5.78
C ILE A 415 -21.92 -6.88 5.14
N TYR A 416 -20.76 -7.16 4.57
CA TYR A 416 -20.41 -8.38 3.87
C TYR A 416 -19.19 -9.02 4.57
N CYS A 417 -19.13 -10.34 4.61
CA CYS A 417 -18.04 -11.09 5.23
C CYS A 417 -17.94 -12.48 4.60
N ARG A 418 -16.72 -12.96 4.34
CA ARG A 418 -16.49 -14.24 3.65
C ARG A 418 -15.42 -15.08 4.32
N ASP A 419 -15.87 -16.13 5.01
CA ASP A 419 -15.03 -17.16 5.63
C ASP A 419 -14.00 -16.54 6.61
N THR A 420 -14.43 -15.52 7.36
CA THR A 420 -13.58 -14.70 8.27
C THR A 420 -13.96 -14.83 9.75
N ILE A 421 -15.25 -14.95 10.07
CA ILE A 421 -15.73 -14.81 11.46
C ILE A 421 -15.48 -16.09 12.30
N LEU A 422 -15.07 -17.21 11.68
CA LEU A 422 -14.46 -18.36 12.35
C LEU A 422 -13.22 -17.98 13.20
N HIS A 423 -12.54 -16.88 12.89
CA HIS A 423 -11.40 -16.36 13.66
C HIS A 423 -11.82 -15.61 14.93
N ILE A 424 -13.07 -15.11 14.97
CA ILE A 424 -13.54 -14.19 16.01
C ILE A 424 -14.21 -14.96 17.15
N GLN A 425 -13.74 -14.71 18.39
CA GLN A 425 -14.19 -15.46 19.57
C GLN A 425 -15.52 -14.93 20.15
N ASP A 426 -15.72 -13.61 20.22
CA ASP A 426 -17.01 -13.00 20.66
C ASP A 426 -17.83 -12.53 19.44
N LYS A 427 -18.38 -13.52 18.72
CA LYS A 427 -19.31 -13.27 17.61
C LYS A 427 -20.55 -12.45 18.05
N PRO A 428 -21.17 -12.68 19.22
CA PRO A 428 -22.29 -11.85 19.68
C PRO A 428 -21.93 -10.36 19.85
N ALA A 429 -20.73 -10.02 20.31
CA ALA A 429 -20.28 -8.62 20.36
C ALA A 429 -20.10 -8.03 18.96
N LEU A 430 -19.46 -8.76 18.05
CA LEU A 430 -19.27 -8.32 16.66
C LEU A 430 -20.62 -8.08 15.97
N PHE A 431 -21.60 -8.97 16.13
CA PHE A 431 -22.93 -8.81 15.52
C PHE A 431 -23.72 -7.63 16.10
N ARG A 432 -23.59 -7.31 17.40
CA ARG A 432 -24.16 -6.08 17.96
C ARG A 432 -23.53 -4.83 17.35
N ASN A 433 -22.24 -4.86 17.04
CA ASN A 433 -21.55 -3.77 16.35
C ASN A 433 -21.98 -3.67 14.87
N PHE A 434 -22.10 -4.78 14.15
CA PHE A 434 -22.68 -4.81 12.80
C PHE A 434 -24.09 -4.20 12.76
N PHE A 435 -24.94 -4.57 13.72
CA PHE A 435 -26.29 -4.00 13.85
C PHE A 435 -26.26 -2.49 14.07
N LYS A 436 -25.34 -1.95 14.88
CA LYS A 436 -25.18 -0.49 15.04
C LYS A 436 -24.74 0.20 13.74
N TRP A 437 -23.70 -0.32 13.09
CA TRP A 437 -23.06 0.33 11.94
C TRP A 437 -23.92 0.29 10.66
N LEU A 438 -24.82 -0.69 10.52
CA LEU A 438 -25.80 -0.73 9.43
C LEU A 438 -26.85 0.39 9.54
N LYS A 439 -27.29 0.90 8.40
CA LYS A 439 -28.48 1.75 8.27
C LYS A 439 -29.75 0.93 8.53
N PRO A 440 -30.87 1.55 8.98
CA PRO A 440 -32.16 0.88 9.03
C PRO A 440 -32.57 0.39 7.63
N GLY A 441 -33.01 -0.86 7.50
CA GLY A 441 -33.23 -1.56 6.24
C GLY A 441 -31.97 -2.03 5.53
N GLY A 442 -30.79 -1.84 6.13
CA GLY A 442 -29.51 -2.35 5.63
C GLY A 442 -29.34 -3.85 5.90
N LYS A 443 -28.55 -4.54 5.07
CA LYS A 443 -28.38 -5.99 5.12
C LYS A 443 -27.02 -6.42 5.67
N VAL A 444 -26.99 -7.56 6.36
CA VAL A 444 -25.76 -8.31 6.63
C VAL A 444 -25.77 -9.60 5.82
N LEU A 445 -24.64 -9.96 5.20
CA LEU A 445 -24.41 -11.26 4.57
C LEU A 445 -23.06 -11.82 5.02
N ILE A 446 -23.06 -13.06 5.50
CA ILE A 446 -21.88 -13.76 6.00
C ILE A 446 -21.84 -15.16 5.41
N SER A 447 -20.73 -15.56 4.77
CA SER A 447 -20.39 -17.00 4.71
C SER A 447 -19.35 -17.31 5.78
N ASP A 448 -19.46 -18.47 6.43
CA ASP A 448 -18.50 -18.84 7.47
C ASP A 448 -18.35 -20.34 7.66
N TYR A 449 -17.21 -20.77 8.21
CA TYR A 449 -17.03 -22.16 8.61
C TYR A 449 -17.84 -22.42 9.89
N CYS A 450 -18.52 -23.56 9.89
CA CYS A 450 -19.37 -24.02 10.97
C CYS A 450 -18.98 -25.46 11.34
N ARG A 451 -19.68 -26.05 12.30
CA ARG A 451 -19.58 -27.46 12.67
C ARG A 451 -20.95 -28.10 12.89
N SER A 452 -21.01 -29.42 12.98
CA SER A 452 -22.18 -30.10 13.52
C SER A 452 -22.37 -29.80 15.02
N PRO A 453 -23.62 -29.88 15.52
CA PRO A 453 -23.90 -29.86 16.95
C PRO A 453 -23.36 -31.14 17.62
N GLY A 454 -22.97 -31.04 18.89
CA GLY A 454 -22.32 -32.12 19.63
C GLY A 454 -20.79 -32.04 19.61
N THR A 455 -20.12 -33.02 20.21
CA THR A 455 -18.65 -33.05 20.35
C THR A 455 -17.97 -33.42 19.02
N PRO A 456 -16.95 -32.67 18.57
CA PRO A 456 -16.20 -33.01 17.36
C PRO A 456 -15.25 -34.18 17.62
N SER A 457 -14.84 -34.88 16.56
CA SER A 457 -13.78 -35.89 16.60
C SER A 457 -12.46 -35.29 17.11
N GLU A 458 -11.57 -36.13 17.65
CA GLU A 458 -10.25 -35.68 18.13
C GLU A 458 -9.43 -35.01 17.02
N GLU A 459 -9.54 -35.50 15.78
CA GLU A 459 -8.90 -34.93 14.59
C GLU A 459 -9.45 -33.53 14.27
N PHE A 460 -10.78 -33.35 14.28
CA PHE A 460 -11.37 -32.05 14.02
C PHE A 460 -11.14 -31.06 15.18
N ALA A 461 -11.21 -31.52 16.43
CA ALA A 461 -10.87 -30.73 17.61
C ALA A 461 -9.42 -30.22 17.57
N ALA A 462 -8.47 -31.09 17.17
CA ALA A 462 -7.08 -30.71 16.99
C ALA A 462 -6.90 -29.67 15.88
N TYR A 463 -7.59 -29.82 14.75
CA TYR A 463 -7.58 -28.83 13.65
C TYR A 463 -8.14 -27.47 14.09
N ILE A 464 -9.30 -27.45 14.77
CA ILE A 464 -9.92 -26.23 15.31
C ILE A 464 -8.93 -25.51 16.24
N LYS A 465 -8.34 -26.25 17.19
CA LYS A 465 -7.36 -25.71 18.14
C LYS A 465 -6.08 -25.21 17.45
N GLN A 466 -5.56 -25.92 16.45
CA GLN A 466 -4.37 -25.52 15.69
C GLN A 466 -4.60 -24.21 14.91
N ARG A 467 -5.82 -23.99 14.43
CA ARG A 467 -6.21 -22.79 13.67
C ARG A 467 -6.71 -21.63 14.54
N GLY A 468 -7.00 -21.87 15.83
CA GLY A 468 -7.60 -20.89 16.72
C GLY A 468 -9.07 -20.58 16.41
N TYR A 469 -9.75 -21.45 15.65
CA TYR A 469 -11.11 -21.19 15.22
C TYR A 469 -12.12 -21.34 16.36
N ASP A 470 -13.09 -20.44 16.41
CA ASP A 470 -14.33 -20.59 17.16
C ASP A 470 -15.45 -20.97 16.18
N LEU A 471 -15.91 -22.22 16.22
CA LEU A 471 -16.93 -22.75 15.30
C LEU A 471 -18.22 -23.05 16.05
N HIS A 472 -19.35 -22.67 15.45
CA HIS A 472 -20.70 -22.98 15.93
C HIS A 472 -21.46 -23.79 14.88
N ASP A 473 -22.60 -24.38 15.26
CA ASP A 473 -23.53 -24.90 14.27
C ASP A 473 -24.35 -23.78 13.61
N VAL A 474 -24.83 -24.03 12.39
CA VAL A 474 -25.54 -23.05 11.55
C VAL A 474 -26.77 -22.46 12.26
N LYS A 475 -27.49 -23.26 13.06
CA LYS A 475 -28.68 -22.77 13.77
C LYS A 475 -28.29 -21.85 14.92
N THR A 476 -27.29 -22.23 15.72
CA THR A 476 -26.78 -21.38 16.81
C THR A 476 -26.19 -20.08 16.27
N TYR A 477 -25.46 -20.13 15.15
CA TYR A 477 -24.92 -18.95 14.47
C TYR A 477 -26.02 -17.98 14.02
N GLY A 478 -27.05 -18.48 13.34
CA GLY A 478 -28.23 -17.69 12.99
C GLY A 478 -28.92 -17.08 14.22
N LYS A 479 -29.00 -17.84 15.32
CA LYS A 479 -29.59 -17.34 16.58
C LYS A 479 -28.81 -16.16 17.18
N MET A 480 -27.48 -16.14 17.08
CA MET A 480 -26.68 -15.00 17.52
C MET A 480 -26.97 -13.71 16.75
N LEU A 481 -27.37 -13.80 15.48
CA LEU A 481 -27.81 -12.64 14.68
C LEU A 481 -29.17 -12.12 15.17
N GLU A 482 -30.15 -13.00 15.39
CA GLU A 482 -31.44 -12.62 16.00
C GLU A 482 -31.23 -11.91 17.35
N ASP A 483 -30.38 -12.48 18.21
CA ASP A 483 -30.12 -11.96 19.57
C ASP A 483 -29.30 -10.65 19.56
N ALA A 484 -28.64 -10.33 18.45
CA ALA A 484 -28.02 -9.02 18.22
C ALA A 484 -29.02 -7.95 17.74
N GLY A 485 -30.26 -8.34 17.39
CA GLY A 485 -31.34 -7.45 16.97
C GLY A 485 -31.78 -7.58 15.51
N PHE A 486 -31.09 -8.40 14.70
CA PHE A 486 -31.41 -8.55 13.28
C PHE A 486 -32.76 -9.25 13.05
N HIS A 487 -33.46 -8.86 11.98
CA HIS A 487 -34.69 -9.47 11.52
C HIS A 487 -34.52 -10.21 10.18
N ASP A 488 -35.52 -11.03 9.83
CA ASP A 488 -35.56 -11.87 8.63
C ASP A 488 -34.29 -12.73 8.44
N VAL A 489 -33.78 -13.29 9.55
CA VAL A 489 -32.56 -14.10 9.57
C VAL A 489 -32.75 -15.39 8.78
N VAL A 490 -32.02 -15.51 7.68
CA VAL A 490 -31.84 -16.72 6.88
C VAL A 490 -30.50 -17.36 7.29
N ALA A 491 -30.52 -18.65 7.64
CA ALA A 491 -29.34 -19.42 8.02
C ALA A 491 -29.34 -20.76 7.26
N GLU A 492 -28.54 -20.85 6.19
CA GLU A 492 -28.47 -21.98 5.27
C GLU A 492 -27.23 -22.84 5.53
N ASP A 493 -27.39 -24.15 5.73
CA ASP A 493 -26.28 -25.11 5.64
C ASP A 493 -25.97 -25.35 4.15
N ARG A 494 -24.82 -24.86 3.69
CA ARG A 494 -24.33 -24.97 2.32
C ARG A 494 -23.20 -26.00 2.18
N THR A 495 -23.08 -26.94 3.11
CA THR A 495 -22.01 -27.96 3.09
C THR A 495 -22.01 -28.80 1.81
N ASP A 496 -23.17 -29.08 1.20
CA ASP A 496 -23.23 -29.79 -0.08
C ASP A 496 -22.59 -28.98 -1.22
N GLN A 497 -22.70 -27.65 -1.19
CA GLN A 497 -22.00 -26.76 -2.12
C GLN A 497 -20.51 -26.70 -1.80
N PHE A 498 -20.15 -26.62 -0.52
CA PHE A 498 -18.77 -26.64 -0.05
C PHE A 498 -18.03 -27.90 -0.52
N LEU A 499 -18.65 -29.08 -0.40
CA LEU A 499 -18.11 -30.35 -0.90
C LEU A 499 -17.80 -30.30 -2.40
N ARG A 500 -18.77 -29.91 -3.24
CA ARG A 500 -18.56 -29.79 -4.70
C ARG A 500 -17.46 -28.80 -5.07
N VAL A 501 -17.36 -27.70 -4.34
CA VAL A 501 -16.31 -26.69 -4.54
C VAL A 501 -14.94 -27.25 -4.16
N LEU A 502 -14.82 -27.91 -3.00
CA LEU A 502 -13.57 -28.55 -2.57
C LEU A 502 -13.12 -29.67 -3.53
N GLU A 503 -14.05 -30.49 -4.04
CA GLU A 503 -13.75 -31.52 -5.04
C GLU A 503 -13.18 -30.92 -6.34
N ARG A 504 -13.77 -29.82 -6.82
CA ARG A 504 -13.27 -29.09 -7.99
C ARG A 504 -11.91 -28.48 -7.73
N GLU A 505 -11.76 -27.68 -6.67
CA GLU A 505 -10.51 -26.98 -6.32
C GLU A 505 -9.34 -27.97 -6.15
N LEU A 506 -9.59 -29.11 -5.50
CA LEU A 506 -8.60 -30.18 -5.37
C LEU A 506 -8.27 -30.82 -6.72
N GLY A 507 -9.27 -31.25 -7.49
CA GLY A 507 -9.06 -31.90 -8.79
C GLY A 507 -8.39 -30.99 -9.82
N GLU A 508 -8.66 -29.69 -9.80
CA GLU A 508 -7.97 -28.68 -10.62
C GLU A 508 -6.53 -28.46 -10.16
N THR A 509 -6.26 -28.45 -8.85
CA THR A 509 -4.90 -28.37 -8.30
C THR A 509 -4.06 -29.59 -8.69
N GLU A 510 -4.62 -30.80 -8.53
CA GLU A 510 -3.94 -32.06 -8.88
C GLU A 510 -3.65 -32.16 -10.38
N LYS A 511 -4.64 -31.82 -11.21
CA LYS A 511 -4.51 -31.81 -12.68
C LYS A 511 -3.43 -30.83 -13.16
N ASN A 512 -3.24 -29.71 -12.46
CA ASN A 512 -2.30 -28.65 -12.84
C ASN A 512 -1.01 -28.65 -11.97
N LYS A 513 -0.64 -29.79 -11.36
CA LYS A 513 0.52 -29.90 -10.46
C LYS A 513 1.80 -29.28 -11.01
N GLU A 514 2.15 -29.51 -12.27
CA GLU A 514 3.38 -28.96 -12.87
C GLU A 514 3.39 -27.42 -12.90
N ALA A 515 2.24 -26.80 -13.20
CA ALA A 515 2.09 -25.35 -13.19
C ALA A 515 2.05 -24.77 -11.76
N PHE A 516 1.59 -25.55 -10.77
CA PHE A 516 1.70 -25.17 -9.37
C PHE A 516 3.17 -25.19 -8.91
N LEU A 517 3.91 -26.25 -9.23
CA LEU A 517 5.32 -26.41 -8.86
C LEU A 517 6.30 -25.49 -9.63
N ALA A 518 5.83 -24.80 -10.68
CA ALA A 518 6.60 -23.75 -11.34
C ALA A 518 6.74 -22.48 -10.47
N ASP A 519 5.74 -22.20 -9.63
CA ASP A 519 5.66 -20.99 -8.79
C ASP A 519 5.84 -21.29 -7.29
N PHE A 520 5.60 -22.52 -6.85
CA PHE A 520 5.58 -22.95 -5.44
C PHE A 520 6.37 -24.23 -5.21
N THR A 521 6.58 -24.60 -3.94
CA THR A 521 7.35 -25.80 -3.59
C THR A 521 6.50 -27.09 -3.59
N GLN A 522 7.16 -28.25 -3.59
CA GLN A 522 6.48 -29.54 -3.39
C GLN A 522 5.80 -29.61 -2.02
N GLU A 523 6.38 -29.00 -0.97
CA GLU A 523 5.78 -28.88 0.36
C GLU A 523 4.49 -28.05 0.31
N ASP A 524 4.48 -26.90 -0.39
CA ASP A 524 3.27 -26.09 -0.59
C ASP A 524 2.15 -26.86 -1.31
N TYR A 525 2.51 -27.66 -2.33
CA TYR A 525 1.55 -28.51 -3.05
C TYR A 525 0.96 -29.58 -2.13
N ASP A 526 1.80 -30.28 -1.37
CA ASP A 526 1.37 -31.33 -0.46
C ASP A 526 0.52 -30.75 0.70
N ASP A 527 0.86 -29.57 1.21
CA ASP A 527 0.06 -28.79 2.18
C ASP A 527 -1.38 -28.55 1.68
N ILE A 528 -1.53 -28.12 0.42
CA ILE A 528 -2.83 -27.84 -0.19
C ILE A 528 -3.61 -29.14 -0.40
N VAL A 529 -3.02 -30.16 -1.04
CA VAL A 529 -3.70 -31.43 -1.34
C VAL A 529 -4.16 -32.14 -0.06
N ASN A 530 -3.29 -32.21 0.95
CA ASN A 530 -3.64 -32.78 2.25
C ASN A 530 -4.71 -31.94 2.97
N GLY A 531 -4.59 -30.61 2.93
CA GLY A 531 -5.55 -29.69 3.54
C GLY A 531 -6.96 -29.79 2.94
N TRP A 532 -7.07 -29.91 1.61
CA TRP A 532 -8.34 -30.09 0.91
C TRP A 532 -8.92 -31.48 1.13
N SER A 533 -8.11 -32.53 1.02
CA SER A 533 -8.51 -33.92 1.31
C SER A 533 -9.05 -34.07 2.73
N ALA A 534 -8.41 -33.42 3.72
CA ALA A 534 -8.89 -33.43 5.10
C ALA A 534 -10.18 -32.61 5.30
N LYS A 535 -10.36 -31.48 4.59
CA LYS A 535 -11.63 -30.74 4.58
C LYS A 535 -12.77 -31.58 3.99
N LEU A 536 -12.53 -32.27 2.88
CA LEU A 536 -13.50 -33.19 2.26
C LEU A 536 -13.89 -34.30 3.24
N LYS A 537 -12.92 -35.01 3.81
CA LYS A 537 -13.15 -36.08 4.81
C LYS A 537 -14.05 -35.62 5.96
N ARG A 538 -13.73 -34.48 6.60
CA ARG A 538 -14.53 -33.95 7.72
C ARG A 538 -15.92 -33.47 7.31
N SER A 539 -16.05 -32.90 6.13
CA SER A 539 -17.33 -32.37 5.63
C SER A 539 -18.27 -33.51 5.21
N SER A 540 -17.73 -34.55 4.54
CA SER A 540 -18.46 -35.77 4.17
C SER A 540 -18.82 -36.64 5.38
N ALA A 541 -18.03 -36.59 6.46
CA ALA A 541 -18.39 -37.16 7.76
C ALA A 541 -19.48 -36.34 8.50
N GLY A 542 -19.89 -35.19 7.95
CA GLY A 542 -20.90 -34.30 8.53
C GLY A 542 -20.38 -33.43 9.68
N GLU A 543 -19.07 -33.44 9.98
CA GLU A 543 -18.48 -32.69 11.10
C GLU A 543 -18.24 -31.22 10.76
N GLN A 544 -17.47 -30.96 9.69
CA GLN A 544 -17.18 -29.59 9.25
C GLN A 544 -18.33 -29.11 8.36
N LYS A 545 -18.78 -27.88 8.60
CA LYS A 545 -19.93 -27.27 7.92
C LYS A 545 -19.57 -25.94 7.28
N TRP A 546 -20.38 -25.48 6.34
CA TRP A 546 -20.27 -24.16 5.74
C TRP A 546 -21.64 -23.49 5.76
N GLY A 547 -21.76 -22.36 6.45
CA GLY A 547 -23.00 -21.62 6.60
C GLY A 547 -23.05 -20.41 5.68
N LEU A 548 -24.24 -20.08 5.17
CA LEU A 548 -24.57 -18.76 4.62
C LEU A 548 -25.66 -18.12 5.48
N PHE A 549 -25.40 -16.90 5.93
CA PHE A 549 -26.28 -16.13 6.80
C PHE A 549 -26.64 -14.81 6.12
N ILE A 550 -27.92 -14.45 6.11
CA ILE A 550 -28.41 -13.18 5.58
C ILE A 550 -29.45 -12.63 6.57
N ALA A 551 -29.37 -11.35 6.92
CA ALA A 551 -30.36 -10.70 7.75
C ALA A 551 -30.45 -9.18 7.48
N THR A 552 -31.45 -8.52 8.05
CA THR A 552 -31.71 -7.08 7.86
C THR A 552 -31.82 -6.35 9.21
N LYS A 553 -31.48 -5.05 9.24
CA LYS A 553 -31.57 -4.17 10.43
C LYS A 553 -32.90 -3.43 10.52
#